data_AF-A0A9E1P361-F1
#
_entry.id   AF-A0A9E1P361-F1
#
_cell.length_a   1.000
_cell.length_b   1.000
_cell.length_c   1.000
_cell.angle_alpha   90.00
_cell.angle_beta   90.00
_cell.angle_gamma   90.00
#
_symmetry.space_group_name_H-M   'P 1'
#
loop_
_entity.id
_entity.type
_entity.pdbx_description
1 polymer ?
#
loop_
_entity_poly.entity_id
_entity_poly.type
_entity_poly.pdbx_seq_one_letter_code
_entity_poly.pdbx_strand_id
1 'polypeptide(L)'
;MSLLLTEIQARWHQLFSLLEAGSDVPPSLWMRTEGLMEAATITGETIPAEIDALMDGVYQTIYGQNLATAFGGDWRDFYPFPQIPAVAKRAPVYPSTSD
;
A
#
# COMPACT_ATOMS: atom_id res chain seq x y z
N MET A 1 -3.28 -19.02 -6.55
CA MET A 1 -3.72 -17.62 -6.41
C MET A 1 -4.37 -17.19 -7.71
N SER A 2 -5.48 -16.46 -7.69
CA SER A 2 -6.16 -16.04 -8.93
C SER A 2 -5.29 -15.08 -9.74
N LEU A 3 -5.60 -14.93 -11.03
CA LEU A 3 -4.91 -13.97 -11.89
C LEU A 3 -5.05 -12.53 -11.35
N LEU A 4 -6.23 -12.19 -10.83
CA LEU A 4 -6.51 -10.88 -10.25
C LEU A 4 -5.66 -10.62 -9.00
N LEU A 5 -5.59 -11.57 -8.07
CA LEU A 5 -4.76 -11.44 -6.86
C LEU A 5 -3.27 -11.34 -7.19
N THR A 6 -2.82 -12.06 -8.24
CA THR A 6 -1.44 -11.98 -8.73
C THR A 6 -1.12 -10.59 -9.27
N GLU A 7 -2.03 -10.00 -10.05
CA GLU A 7 -1.88 -8.64 -10.58
C GLU A 7 -1.91 -7.58 -9.47
N ILE A 8 -2.80 -7.71 -8.49
CA ILE A 8 -2.85 -6.82 -7.32
C ILE A 8 -1.50 -6.87 -6.58
N GLN A 9 -0.96 -8.07 -6.34
CA GLN A 9 0.33 -8.23 -5.67
C GLN A 9 1.48 -7.58 -6.44
N ALA A 10 1.53 -7.79 -7.76
CA ALA A 10 2.55 -7.18 -8.62
C ALA A 10 2.48 -5.64 -8.59
N ARG A 11 1.27 -5.07 -8.54
CA ARG A 11 1.07 -3.62 -8.43
C ARG A 11 1.48 -3.07 -7.07
N TRP A 12 1.18 -3.77 -5.98
CA TRP A 12 1.71 -3.39 -4.67
C TRP A 12 3.23 -3.41 -4.64
N HIS A 13 3.86 -4.43 -5.23
CA HIS A 13 5.32 -4.45 -5.36
C HIS A 13 5.83 -3.19 -6.06
N GLN A 14 5.21 -2.80 -7.18
CA GLN A 14 5.60 -1.60 -7.91
C GLN A 14 5.37 -0.32 -7.08
N LEU A 15 4.18 -0.17 -6.50
CA LEU A 15 3.78 1.01 -5.73
C LEU A 15 4.70 1.21 -4.52
N PHE A 16 4.89 0.17 -3.72
CA PHE A 16 5.69 0.25 -2.52
C PHE A 16 7.18 0.42 -2.82
N SER A 17 7.70 -0.18 -3.91
CA SER A 17 9.09 0.04 -4.33
C SER A 17 9.34 1.49 -4.75
N LEU A 18 8.37 2.13 -5.44
CA LEU A 18 8.48 3.56 -5.78
C LEU A 18 8.54 4.43 -4.54
N LEU A 19 7.64 4.19 -3.58
CA LEU A 19 7.62 4.93 -2.31
C LEU A 19 8.88 4.72 -1.47
N GLU A 20 9.40 3.49 -1.43
CA GLU A 20 10.62 3.14 -0.69
C GLU A 20 11.82 3.90 -1.27
N ALA A 21 11.89 3.98 -2.60
CA ALA A 21 12.89 4.75 -3.34
C ALA A 21 12.69 6.28 -3.26
N GLY A 22 11.65 6.76 -2.56
CA GLY A 22 11.33 8.19 -2.44
C GLY A 22 10.77 8.82 -3.72
N SER A 23 10.26 7.99 -4.65
CA SER A 23 9.63 8.44 -5.88
C SER A 23 8.12 8.63 -5.71
N ASP A 24 7.55 9.55 -6.49
CA ASP A 24 6.10 9.72 -6.55
C ASP A 24 5.43 8.49 -7.17
N VAL A 25 4.29 8.10 -6.60
CA VAL A 25 3.44 7.04 -7.16
C VAL A 25 2.50 7.65 -8.21
N PRO A 26 2.46 7.14 -9.45
CA PRO A 26 1.47 7.58 -10.42
C PRO A 26 0.04 7.36 -9.90
N PRO A 27 -0.86 8.36 -9.92
CA PRO A 27 -2.23 8.21 -9.42
C PRO A 27 -2.97 7.03 -10.05
N SER A 28 -2.69 6.79 -11.33
CA SER A 28 -3.30 5.71 -12.10
C SER A 28 -2.82 4.30 -11.72
N LEU A 29 -1.65 4.18 -11.08
CA LEU A 29 -1.19 2.92 -10.48
C LEU A 29 -1.92 2.70 -9.16
N TRP A 30 -1.92 3.70 -8.29
CA TRP A 30 -2.56 3.64 -6.97
C TRP A 30 -4.07 3.37 -7.09
N MET A 31 -4.83 4.26 -7.73
CA MET A 31 -6.30 4.15 -7.80
C MET A 31 -6.77 2.86 -8.48
N ARG A 32 -6.04 2.37 -9.50
CA ARG A 32 -6.38 1.09 -10.13
C ARG A 32 -6.11 -0.08 -9.21
N THR A 33 -5.08 -0.02 -8.39
CA THR A 33 -4.79 -1.10 -7.44
C THR A 33 -5.89 -1.20 -6.39
N GLU A 34 -6.33 -0.07 -5.83
CA GLU A 34 -7.48 -0.02 -4.91
C GLU A 34 -8.77 -0.53 -5.57
N GLY A 35 -9.05 -0.12 -6.80
CA GLY A 35 -10.22 -0.61 -7.54
C GLY A 35 -10.17 -2.12 -7.83
N LEU A 36 -8.97 -2.69 -8.06
CA LEU A 36 -8.82 -4.14 -8.22
C LEU A 36 -9.01 -4.89 -6.90
N MET A 37 -8.54 -4.34 -5.78
CA MET A 37 -8.79 -4.89 -4.44
C MET A 37 -10.30 -4.97 -4.15
N GLU A 38 -11.01 -3.88 -4.43
CA GLU A 38 -12.47 -3.82 -4.29
C GLU A 38 -13.16 -4.82 -5.22
N ALA A 39 -12.75 -4.88 -6.50
CA ALA A 39 -13.30 -5.83 -7.46
C ALA A 39 -13.12 -7.28 -7.00
N ALA A 40 -11.94 -7.66 -6.51
CA ALA A 40 -11.66 -9.01 -6.01
C ALA A 40 -12.57 -9.40 -4.83
N THR A 41 -12.95 -8.42 -4.01
CA THR A 41 -13.89 -8.63 -2.91
C THR A 41 -15.33 -8.76 -3.42
N ILE A 42 -15.74 -7.89 -4.33
CA ILE A 42 -17.10 -7.90 -4.92
C ILE A 42 -17.37 -9.20 -5.69
N THR A 43 -16.37 -9.72 -6.41
CA THR A 43 -16.48 -10.98 -7.16
C THR A 43 -16.38 -12.23 -6.28
N GLY A 44 -16.12 -12.07 -4.99
CA GLY A 44 -15.98 -13.18 -4.04
C GLY A 44 -14.69 -13.98 -4.21
N GLU A 45 -13.67 -13.43 -4.90
CA GLU A 45 -12.37 -14.08 -5.02
C GLU A 45 -11.58 -14.07 -3.70
N THR A 46 -11.87 -13.10 -2.83
CA THR A 46 -11.24 -12.93 -1.52
C THR A 46 -12.11 -12.05 -0.63
N ILE A 47 -11.69 -11.85 0.61
CA ILE A 47 -12.29 -10.90 1.56
C ILE A 47 -11.28 -9.80 1.94
N PRO A 48 -11.73 -8.64 2.46
CA PRO A 48 -10.84 -7.54 2.82
C PRO A 48 -9.69 -7.95 3.76
N ALA A 49 -9.98 -8.80 4.75
CA ALA A 49 -8.97 -9.28 5.70
C ALA A 49 -7.84 -10.10 5.05
N GLU A 50 -8.15 -10.88 4.01
CA GLU A 50 -7.16 -11.66 3.27
C GLU A 50 -6.32 -10.75 2.36
N ILE A 51 -6.95 -9.75 1.73
CA ILE A 51 -6.25 -8.70 0.96
C ILE A 51 -5.27 -7.95 1.87
N ASP A 52 -5.70 -7.58 3.07
CA ASP A 52 -4.86 -6.87 4.03
C ASP A 52 -3.65 -7.70 4.44
N ALA A 53 -3.84 -9.00 4.71
CA ALA A 53 -2.74 -9.92 5.02
C ALA A 53 -1.76 -10.09 3.85
N LEU A 54 -2.26 -10.16 2.61
CA LEU A 54 -1.41 -10.22 1.42
C LEU A 54 -0.61 -8.92 1.22
N MET A 55 -1.28 -7.78 1.38
CA MET A 55 -0.64 -6.45 1.29
C MET A 55 0.43 -6.29 2.37
N ASP A 56 0.16 -6.74 3.59
CA ASP A 56 1.10 -6.72 4.72
C ASP A 56 2.38 -7.53 4.40
N GLY A 57 2.23 -8.71 3.79
CA GLY A 57 3.36 -9.53 3.35
C GLY A 57 4.23 -8.85 2.27
N VAL A 58 3.60 -8.18 1.29
CA VAL A 58 4.33 -7.40 0.28
C VAL A 58 5.04 -6.22 0.91
N TYR A 59 4.34 -5.49 1.79
CA TYR A 59 4.88 -4.33 2.49
C TYR A 59 6.10 -4.74 3.35
N GLN A 60 6.00 -5.84 4.10
CA GLN A 60 7.11 -6.39 4.89
C GLN A 60 8.30 -6.80 4.01
N THR A 61 8.05 -7.36 2.84
CA THR A 61 9.12 -7.73 1.90
C THR A 61 9.92 -6.51 1.42
N ILE A 62 9.27 -5.36 1.25
CA ILE A 62 9.91 -4.14 0.72
C ILE A 62 10.52 -3.28 1.83
N TYR A 63 9.79 -3.10 2.93
CA TYR A 63 10.19 -2.19 4.01
C TYR A 63 10.87 -2.88 5.20
N GLY A 64 10.88 -4.21 5.25
CA GLY A 64 11.43 -4.99 6.36
C GLY A 64 10.58 -4.99 7.64
N GLN A 65 9.40 -4.36 7.62
CA GLN A 65 8.46 -4.29 8.73
C GLN A 65 7.03 -4.37 8.21
N ASN A 66 6.09 -4.82 9.04
CA ASN A 66 4.68 -4.92 8.67
C ASN A 66 3.93 -3.58 8.82
N LEU A 67 2.72 -3.50 8.26
CA LEU A 67 1.86 -2.31 8.27
C LEU A 67 1.50 -1.87 9.69
N ALA A 68 1.22 -2.82 10.58
CA ALA A 68 0.89 -2.52 11.98
C ALA A 68 2.06 -1.85 12.73
N THR A 69 3.30 -2.23 12.40
CA THR A 69 4.50 -1.59 12.95
C THR A 69 4.70 -0.18 12.39
N ALA A 70 4.44 0.00 11.08
CA ALA A 70 4.63 1.28 10.41
C ALA A 70 3.56 2.33 10.72
N PHE A 71 2.30 1.91 10.85
CA PHE A 71 1.13 2.80 10.94
C PHE A 71 0.28 2.61 12.21
N GLY A 72 0.63 1.66 13.07
CA GLY A 72 -0.13 1.29 14.27
C GLY A 72 -1.09 0.12 14.03
N GLY A 73 -1.51 -0.57 15.10
CA GLY A 73 -2.39 -1.74 15.02
C GLY A 73 -3.75 -1.45 14.38
N ASP A 74 -4.24 -0.22 14.57
CA ASP A 74 -5.56 0.24 14.09
C ASP A 74 -5.44 1.02 12.78
N TRP A 75 -4.40 0.78 11.98
CA TRP A 75 -4.13 1.55 10.75
C TRP A 75 -5.32 1.56 9.78
N ARG A 76 -6.19 0.53 9.80
CA ARG A 76 -7.38 0.46 8.95
C ARG A 76 -8.45 1.51 9.28
N ASP A 77 -8.42 2.07 10.48
CA ASP A 77 -9.31 3.18 10.86
C ASP A 77 -8.96 4.48 10.13
N PHE A 78 -7.68 4.63 9.74
CA PHE A 78 -7.17 5.79 8.99
C PHE A 78 -7.16 5.56 7.48
N TYR A 79 -7.05 4.30 7.06
CA TYR A 79 -7.08 3.87 5.67
C TYR A 79 -8.18 2.81 5.51
N PRO A 80 -9.46 3.19 5.46
CA PRO A 80 -10.55 2.23 5.29
C PRO A 80 -10.44 1.49 3.96
N PHE A 81 -10.76 0.19 3.95
CA PHE A 81 -10.77 -0.60 2.71
C PHE A 81 -11.60 0.09 1.61
N PRO A 82 -11.12 0.18 0.35
CA PRO A 82 -9.93 -0.48 -0.21
C PRO A 82 -8.64 0.35 -0.16
N GLN A 83 -8.58 1.41 0.66
CA GLN A 83 -7.47 2.36 0.62
C GLN A 83 -6.12 1.73 0.98
N ILE A 84 -5.08 2.11 0.24
CA ILE A 84 -3.68 1.72 0.48
C ILE A 84 -2.99 2.83 1.28
N PRO A 85 -2.25 2.52 2.36
CA PRO A 85 -1.43 3.50 3.08
C PRO A 85 -0.16 3.86 2.28
N ALA A 86 -0.34 4.55 1.15
CA ALA A 86 0.72 4.93 0.22
C ALA A 86 1.41 6.24 0.65
N VAL A 87 2.05 6.21 1.82
CA VAL A 87 2.75 7.37 2.39
C VAL A 87 4.23 7.32 2.03
N ALA A 88 4.72 8.34 1.33
CA ALA A 88 6.15 8.50 1.07
C ALA A 88 6.91 8.91 2.34
N LYS A 89 8.19 8.52 2.45
CA LYS A 89 9.07 9.07 3.48
C LYS A 89 9.13 10.60 3.32
N ARG A 90 8.96 11.31 4.43
CA ARG A 90 9.04 12.78 4.43
C ARG A 90 10.43 13.21 3.95
N ALA A 91 10.47 14.04 2.92
CA ALA A 91 11.72 14.65 2.47
C ALA A 91 12.36 15.46 3.61
N PRO A 92 13.70 15.46 3.74
CA PRO A 92 14.37 16.30 4.73
C PRO A 92 14.07 17.77 4.44
N VAL A 93 13.46 18.45 5.41
CA VAL A 93 13.21 19.89 5.33
C VAL A 93 14.40 20.59 5.95
N TYR A 94 15.16 21.31 5.13
CA TYR A 94 16.20 22.22 5.62
C TYR A 94 15.58 23.61 5.82
N PRO A 95 15.71 24.22 7.01
CA PRO A 95 15.22 25.57 7.24
C PRO A 95 15.99 26.55 6.33
N SER A 96 15.26 27.40 5.61
CA SER A 96 15.83 28.42 4.74
C SER A 96 16.25 29.69 5.48
N THR A 97 16.02 29.73 6.79
CA THR A 97 16.42 30.80 7.71
C THR A 97 17.08 30.19 8.94
N SER A 98 18.21 30.77 9.37
CA SER A 98 18.79 30.49 10.69
C SER A 98 17.88 31.04 11.79
N ASP A 99 17.76 30.30 12.90
CA ASP A 99 17.15 30.78 14.15
C ASP A 99 17.82 32.07 14.67
#